data_AF-A0A927THS1-F1
#
_entry.id   AF-A0A927THS1-F1
#
_cell.length_a   1.000
_cell.length_b   1.000
_cell.length_c   1.000
_cell.angle_alpha   90.00
_cell.angle_beta   90.00
_cell.angle_gamma   90.00
#
_symmetry.space_group_name_H-M   'P 1'
#
loop_
_entity.id
_entity.type
_entity.pdbx_description
1 polymer ?
#
loop_
_entity_poly.entity_id
_entity_poly.type
_entity_poly.pdbx_seq_one_letter_code
_entity_poly.pdbx_strand_id
1 'polypeptide(L)'
;MKGLIYKDFLCLRKNIRTFAFVTVGMIIMGIMFLLSSQYGNVAVMFEETMQESGMEAEDFNQVMRISVWFMLILPVCFIADVTQCFREDNRVGFHKVLSGVALTPGQIVGSRYLTTLIYGAISMTVAMFCAFLITVVPSKIELDNLYIGIITVTAGFLLYMSFNLFMTYLCGARRADLIQMLPLIVMLVANGVLAGKFGSMTDEQMNTLIRNATDVVLWFLENGYKILIPAAVAGMLLSYAGSVAVYKRRRRVL
;
A
#
# COMPACT_ATOMS: atom_id res chain seq x y z
N MET A 1 23.33 11.19 -10.53
CA MET A 1 22.18 10.55 -9.82
C MET A 1 21.50 11.46 -8.81
N LYS A 2 22.22 12.16 -7.91
CA LYS A 2 21.60 13.04 -6.88
C LYS A 2 20.56 14.03 -7.45
N GLY A 3 20.87 14.68 -8.57
CA GLY A 3 19.94 15.61 -9.23
C GLY A 3 18.65 14.96 -9.77
N LEU A 4 18.69 13.68 -10.18
CA LEU A 4 17.48 12.96 -10.60
C LEU A 4 16.57 12.67 -9.42
N ILE A 5 17.15 12.21 -8.31
CA ILE A 5 16.40 11.96 -7.07
C ILE A 5 15.78 13.27 -6.57
N TYR A 6 16.56 14.35 -6.53
CA TYR A 6 16.05 15.67 -6.12
C TYR A 6 14.89 16.15 -6.99
N LYS A 7 15.00 15.98 -8.32
CA LYS A 7 13.90 16.27 -9.24
C LYS A 7 12.66 15.44 -8.92
N ASP A 8 12.81 14.16 -8.63
CA ASP A 8 11.68 13.30 -8.29
C ASP A 8 10.97 13.77 -7.01
N PHE A 9 11.74 14.16 -5.98
CA PHE A 9 11.17 14.76 -4.77
C PHE A 9 10.45 16.08 -5.05
N LEU A 10 10.96 16.90 -5.98
CA LEU A 10 10.26 18.11 -6.41
C LEU A 10 8.93 17.80 -7.12
N CYS A 11 8.89 16.77 -7.96
CA CYS A 11 7.64 16.29 -8.57
C CYS A 11 6.64 15.83 -7.50
N LEU A 12 7.13 15.15 -6.45
CA LEU A 12 6.30 14.64 -5.36
C LEU A 12 5.94 15.69 -4.30
N ARG A 13 6.44 16.93 -4.38
CA ARG A 13 6.23 17.96 -3.34
C ARG A 13 4.76 18.19 -3.01
N LYS A 14 3.87 18.15 -4.01
CA LYS A 14 2.43 18.28 -3.80
C LYS A 14 1.87 17.07 -3.04
N ASN A 15 2.27 15.87 -3.40
CA ASN A 15 1.84 14.64 -2.73
C ASN A 15 2.36 14.55 -1.31
N ILE A 16 3.57 15.03 -1.03
CA ILE A 16 4.11 15.10 0.34
C ILE A 16 3.22 15.98 1.22
N ARG A 17 2.69 17.08 0.67
CA ARG A 17 1.75 17.94 1.41
C ARG A 17 0.43 17.22 1.68
N THR A 18 -0.13 16.56 0.68
CA THR A 18 -1.34 15.74 0.83
C THR A 18 -1.13 14.61 1.84
N PHE A 19 0.02 13.94 1.76
CA PHE A 19 0.46 12.90 2.68
C PHE A 19 0.44 13.40 4.12
N ALA A 20 1.05 14.54 4.41
CA ALA A 20 1.05 15.12 5.75
C ALA A 20 -0.38 15.39 6.27
N PHE A 21 -1.27 15.97 5.45
CA PHE A 21 -2.66 16.19 5.85
C PHE A 21 -3.43 14.89 6.09
N VAL A 22 -3.26 13.90 5.21
CA VAL A 22 -3.91 12.59 5.36
C VAL A 22 -3.39 11.89 6.61
N THR A 23 -2.07 11.89 6.86
CA THR A 23 -1.48 11.32 8.08
C THR A 23 -2.08 11.93 9.34
N VAL A 24 -2.17 13.26 9.43
CA VAL A 24 -2.78 13.93 10.59
C VAL A 24 -4.25 13.54 10.74
N GLY A 25 -5.01 13.51 9.64
CA GLY A 25 -6.40 13.05 9.63
C GLY A 25 -6.54 11.61 10.12
N MET A 26 -5.65 10.71 9.69
CA MET A 26 -5.66 9.31 10.11
C MET A 26 -5.34 9.13 11.59
N ILE A 27 -4.42 9.92 12.15
CA ILE A 27 -4.12 9.90 13.59
C ILE A 27 -5.36 10.35 14.37
N ILE A 28 -5.97 11.47 14.00
CA ILE A 28 -7.16 11.99 14.69
C ILE A 28 -8.30 10.97 14.62
N MET A 29 -8.59 10.44 13.42
CA MET A 29 -9.63 9.43 13.22
C MET A 29 -9.34 8.14 14.00
N GLY A 30 -8.10 7.67 14.01
CA GLY A 30 -7.70 6.48 14.77
C GLY A 30 -7.87 6.64 16.26
N ILE A 31 -7.45 7.79 16.83
CA ILE A 31 -7.64 8.10 18.25
C ILE A 31 -9.13 8.23 18.59
N MET A 32 -9.91 8.96 17.78
CA MET A 32 -11.36 9.10 17.99
C MET A 32 -12.07 7.74 17.92
N PHE A 33 -11.68 6.88 16.98
CA PHE A 33 -12.23 5.54 16.82
C PHE A 33 -11.92 4.67 18.05
N LEU A 34 -10.68 4.67 18.53
CA LEU A 34 -10.31 3.92 19.74
C LEU A 34 -11.07 4.43 20.97
N LEU A 35 -11.14 5.74 21.19
CA LEU A 35 -11.90 6.31 22.31
C LEU A 35 -13.40 5.96 22.22
N SER A 36 -13.98 6.06 21.02
CA SER A 36 -15.38 5.69 20.79
C SER A 36 -15.64 4.20 21.03
N SER A 37 -14.67 3.34 20.72
CA SER A 37 -14.77 1.89 20.96
C SER A 37 -14.70 1.47 22.43
N GLN A 38 -14.21 2.36 23.29
CA GLN A 38 -14.07 2.08 24.72
C GLN A 38 -15.11 2.79 25.57
N TYR A 39 -15.44 4.03 25.21
CA TYR A 39 -16.24 4.92 26.04
C TYR A 39 -17.39 5.59 25.28
N GLY A 40 -17.54 5.32 23.98
CA GLY A 40 -18.47 6.03 23.12
C GLY A 40 -19.43 5.13 22.36
N ASN A 41 -19.96 5.67 21.27
CA ASN A 41 -21.08 5.07 20.53
C ASN A 41 -20.76 3.68 19.97
N VAL A 42 -19.49 3.39 19.64
CA VAL A 42 -19.09 2.07 19.14
C VAL A 42 -19.15 1.04 20.27
N ALA A 43 -18.81 1.42 21.50
CA ALA A 43 -18.96 0.53 22.66
C ALA A 43 -20.44 0.24 22.96
N VAL A 44 -21.31 1.26 22.91
CA VAL A 44 -22.75 1.10 23.15
C VAL A 44 -23.40 0.24 22.06
N MET A 45 -23.12 0.52 20.79
CA MET A 45 -23.62 -0.28 19.67
C MET A 45 -23.19 -1.75 19.79
N PHE A 46 -21.99 -2.00 20.32
CA PHE A 46 -21.50 -3.35 20.56
C PHE A 46 -22.27 -4.07 21.67
N GLU A 47 -22.51 -3.42 22.81
CA GLU A 47 -23.32 -4.01 23.89
C GLU A 47 -24.73 -4.39 23.39
N GLU A 48 -25.34 -3.51 22.60
CA GLU A 48 -26.64 -3.77 21.96
C GLU A 48 -26.55 -4.94 20.95
N THR A 49 -25.53 -4.95 20.08
CA THR A 49 -25.35 -5.98 19.07
C THR A 49 -25.03 -7.35 19.68
N MET A 50 -24.22 -7.42 20.74
CA MET A 50 -23.97 -8.68 21.46
C MET A 50 -25.26 -9.25 22.07
N GLN A 51 -26.11 -8.38 22.62
CA GLN A 51 -27.37 -8.80 23.23
C GLN A 51 -28.39 -9.29 22.19
N GLU A 52 -28.42 -8.68 21.00
CA GLU A 52 -29.39 -9.02 19.96
C GLU A 52 -28.94 -10.16 19.03
N SER A 53 -27.65 -10.24 18.70
CA SER A 53 -27.14 -11.14 17.66
C SER A 53 -26.34 -12.34 18.19
N GLY A 54 -26.02 -12.38 19.49
CA GLY A 54 -25.17 -13.42 20.07
C GLY A 54 -23.72 -13.40 19.58
N MET A 55 -23.27 -12.30 18.96
CA MET A 55 -21.89 -12.13 18.48
C MET A 55 -20.90 -12.27 19.65
N GLU A 56 -19.84 -13.06 19.46
CA GLU A 56 -18.83 -13.29 20.49
C GLU A 56 -17.89 -12.07 20.62
N ALA A 57 -17.36 -11.86 21.83
CA ALA A 57 -16.45 -10.73 22.10
C ALA A 57 -15.13 -10.81 21.31
N GLU A 58 -14.78 -11.98 20.78
CA GLU A 58 -13.62 -12.21 19.93
C GLU A 58 -13.81 -11.59 18.53
N ASP A 59 -14.98 -11.78 17.91
CA ASP A 59 -15.30 -11.25 16.57
C ASP A 59 -15.24 -9.72 16.54
N PHE A 60 -15.69 -9.06 17.61
CA PHE A 60 -15.57 -7.60 17.75
C PHE A 60 -14.13 -7.12 17.81
N ASN A 61 -13.28 -7.80 18.59
CA ASN A 61 -11.86 -7.43 18.65
C ASN A 61 -11.19 -7.61 17.29
N GLN A 62 -11.62 -8.59 16.48
CA GLN A 62 -11.14 -8.76 15.11
C GLN A 62 -11.58 -7.61 14.20
N VAL A 63 -12.85 -7.21 14.21
CA VAL A 63 -13.36 -6.08 13.42
C VAL A 63 -12.66 -4.76 13.80
N MET A 64 -12.45 -4.54 15.10
CA MET A 64 -11.69 -3.40 15.62
C MET A 64 -10.25 -3.41 15.11
N ARG A 65 -9.56 -4.56 15.18
CA ARG A 65 -8.19 -4.72 14.64
C ARG A 65 -8.15 -4.40 13.15
N ILE A 66 -9.05 -4.96 12.35
CA ILE A 66 -9.11 -4.73 10.89
C ILE A 66 -9.33 -3.25 10.57
N SER A 67 -10.21 -2.58 11.31
CA SER A 67 -10.50 -1.15 11.12
C SER A 67 -9.26 -0.29 11.37
N VAL A 68 -8.53 -0.58 12.46
CA VAL A 68 -7.26 0.09 12.76
C VAL A 68 -6.21 -0.20 11.68
N TRP A 69 -6.16 -1.44 11.18
CA TRP A 69 -5.27 -1.80 10.06
C TRP A 69 -5.56 -1.00 8.79
N PHE A 70 -6.82 -0.88 8.38
CA PHE A 70 -7.19 -0.06 7.22
C PHE A 70 -6.74 1.39 7.37
N MET A 71 -6.83 1.94 8.58
CA MET A 71 -6.34 3.28 8.86
C MET A 71 -4.81 3.41 8.73
N LEU A 72 -4.07 2.42 9.22
CA LEU A 72 -2.61 2.42 9.19
C LEU A 72 -1.99 2.08 7.82
N ILE A 73 -2.76 1.42 6.94
CA ILE A 73 -2.34 1.11 5.56
C ILE A 73 -2.30 2.38 4.69
N LEU A 74 -3.18 3.36 4.94
CA LEU A 74 -3.32 4.54 4.08
C LEU A 74 -2.03 5.35 3.89
N PRO A 75 -1.23 5.65 4.94
CA PRO A 75 0.08 6.27 4.76
C PRO A 75 1.02 5.45 3.85
N VAL A 76 0.96 4.12 3.89
CA VAL A 76 1.81 3.23 3.08
C VAL A 76 1.39 3.26 1.59
N CYS A 77 0.12 3.52 1.29
CA CYS A 77 -0.36 3.63 -0.10
C CYS A 77 0.34 4.75 -0.90
N PHE A 78 0.90 5.76 -0.23
CA PHE A 78 1.60 6.87 -0.88
C PHE A 78 2.88 6.44 -1.62
N ILE A 79 3.39 5.23 -1.41
CA ILE A 79 4.47 4.66 -2.23
C ILE A 79 4.07 4.64 -3.72
N ALA A 80 2.79 4.43 -4.02
CA ALA A 80 2.28 4.40 -5.39
C ALA A 80 2.39 5.76 -6.12
N ASP A 81 2.49 6.87 -5.39
CA ASP A 81 2.60 8.21 -5.99
C ASP A 81 3.90 8.42 -6.76
N VAL A 82 4.92 7.59 -6.56
CA VAL A 82 6.17 7.66 -7.34
C VAL A 82 5.93 7.49 -8.84
N THR A 83 4.81 6.85 -9.22
CA THR A 83 4.36 6.78 -10.62
C THR A 83 4.02 8.14 -11.23
N GLN A 84 3.65 9.14 -10.42
CA GLN A 84 3.43 10.52 -10.90
C GLN A 84 4.69 11.12 -11.51
N CYS A 85 5.87 10.72 -11.03
CA CYS A 85 7.11 11.24 -11.59
C CYS A 85 7.35 10.77 -13.03
N PHE A 86 6.77 9.63 -13.46
CA PHE A 86 6.78 9.22 -14.87
C PHE A 86 5.81 10.06 -15.71
N ARG A 87 4.65 10.41 -15.14
CA ARG A 87 3.66 11.26 -15.79
C ARG A 87 4.20 12.66 -16.04
N GLU A 88 4.81 13.27 -15.02
CA GLU A 88 5.42 14.59 -15.14
C GLU A 88 6.60 14.59 -16.12
N ASP A 89 7.46 13.57 -16.09
CA ASP A 89 8.56 13.42 -17.05
C ASP A 89 8.07 13.36 -18.50
N ASN A 90 7.02 12.58 -18.76
CA ASN A 90 6.43 12.49 -20.08
C ASN A 90 5.77 13.82 -20.50
N ARG A 91 5.07 14.49 -19.57
CA ARG A 91 4.41 15.78 -19.81
C ARG A 91 5.41 16.87 -20.22
N VAL A 92 6.55 16.97 -19.55
CA VAL A 92 7.58 17.97 -19.86
C VAL A 92 8.57 17.53 -20.94
N GLY A 93 8.44 16.30 -21.46
CA GLY A 93 9.37 15.74 -22.44
C GLY A 93 10.78 15.57 -21.89
N PHE A 94 10.92 15.24 -20.60
CA PHE A 94 12.19 15.15 -19.90
C PHE A 94 13.15 14.12 -20.52
N HIS A 95 12.63 13.14 -21.25
CA HIS A 95 13.44 12.20 -22.05
C HIS A 95 14.37 12.91 -23.06
N LYS A 96 13.97 14.06 -23.60
CA LYS A 96 14.79 14.85 -24.53
C LYS A 96 15.99 15.45 -23.80
N VAL A 97 15.78 15.97 -22.60
CA VAL A 97 16.84 16.51 -21.74
C VAL A 97 17.78 15.39 -21.29
N LEU A 98 17.24 14.25 -20.86
CA LEU A 98 18.03 13.08 -20.44
C LEU A 98 18.96 12.55 -21.53
N SER A 99 18.57 12.70 -22.81
CA SER A 99 19.40 12.26 -23.94
C SER A 99 20.68 13.09 -24.11
N GLY A 100 20.71 14.32 -23.56
CA GLY A 100 21.87 15.21 -23.58
C GLY A 100 22.78 15.12 -22.35
N VAL A 101 22.42 14.32 -21.34
CA VAL A 101 23.22 14.18 -20.11
C VAL A 101 24.02 12.87 -20.15
N ALA A 102 25.29 12.92 -19.75
CA ALA A 102 26.19 11.77 -19.65
C ALA A 102 25.83 10.82 -18.47
N LEU A 103 24.63 10.25 -18.49
CA LEU A 103 24.14 9.30 -17.48
C LEU A 103 23.96 7.92 -18.09
N THR A 104 24.31 6.88 -17.34
CA THR A 104 24.08 5.51 -17.79
C THR A 104 22.60 5.12 -17.64
N PRO A 105 22.09 4.21 -18.49
CA PRO A 105 20.76 3.61 -18.34
C PRO A 105 20.44 3.13 -16.93
N GLY A 106 21.41 2.48 -16.26
CA GLY A 106 21.28 2.01 -14.89
C GLY A 106 21.11 3.14 -13.88
N GLN A 107 21.80 4.27 -14.06
CA GLN A 107 21.67 5.43 -13.19
C GLN A 107 20.31 6.13 -13.33
N ILE A 108 19.77 6.19 -14.56
CA ILE A 108 18.46 6.79 -14.82
C ILE A 108 17.37 5.92 -14.20
N VAL A 109 17.35 4.63 -14.54
CA VAL A 109 16.37 3.68 -14.00
C VAL A 109 16.53 3.56 -12.49
N GLY A 110 17.75 3.37 -12.01
CA GLY A 110 18.06 3.17 -10.58
C GLY A 110 17.68 4.35 -9.71
N SER A 111 17.72 5.59 -10.24
CA SER A 111 17.22 6.75 -9.51
C SER A 111 15.74 6.61 -9.15
N ARG A 112 14.91 6.03 -10.03
CA ARG A 112 13.48 5.80 -9.79
C ARG A 112 13.22 4.74 -8.72
N TYR A 113 13.96 3.63 -8.79
CA TYR A 113 13.86 2.56 -7.78
C TYR A 113 14.32 3.07 -6.42
N LEU A 114 15.42 3.83 -6.38
CA LEU A 114 15.91 4.42 -5.14
C LEU A 114 14.93 5.45 -4.57
N THR A 115 14.34 6.33 -5.39
CA THR A 115 13.26 7.22 -4.95
C THR A 115 12.08 6.42 -4.38
N THR A 116 11.69 5.31 -5.02
CA THR A 116 10.62 4.43 -4.53
C THR A 116 10.94 3.85 -3.16
N LEU A 117 12.18 3.39 -2.95
CA LEU A 117 12.63 2.86 -1.67
C LEU A 117 12.69 3.94 -0.58
N ILE A 118 13.17 5.14 -0.89
CA ILE A 118 13.21 6.25 0.08
C ILE A 118 11.79 6.67 0.46
N TYR A 119 10.89 6.80 -0.51
CA TYR A 119 9.48 7.14 -0.25
C TYR A 119 8.76 6.04 0.53
N GLY A 120 9.10 4.77 0.24
CA GLY A 120 8.68 3.61 1.02
C GLY A 120 9.14 3.65 2.47
N ALA A 121 10.42 3.94 2.71
CA ALA A 121 10.96 4.09 4.05
C ALA A 121 10.26 5.23 4.83
N ILE A 122 10.09 6.40 4.19
CA ILE A 122 9.38 7.54 4.81
C ILE A 122 7.94 7.14 5.18
N SER A 123 7.21 6.53 4.23
CA SER A 123 5.82 6.13 4.43
C SER A 123 5.68 5.10 5.56
N MET A 124 6.58 4.12 5.59
CA MET A 124 6.65 3.10 6.64
C MET A 124 6.96 3.71 8.01
N THR A 125 7.96 4.60 8.10
CA THR A 125 8.32 5.28 9.36
C THR A 125 7.16 6.12 9.89
N VAL A 126 6.45 6.83 9.02
CA VAL A 126 5.27 7.61 9.42
C VAL A 126 4.13 6.69 9.87
N ALA A 127 3.89 5.58 9.17
CA ALA A 127 2.89 4.60 9.59
C ALA A 127 3.22 3.98 10.96
N MET A 128 4.50 3.63 11.21
CA MET A 128 4.96 3.15 12.50
C MET A 128 4.78 4.21 13.60
N PHE A 129 5.09 5.47 13.31
CA PHE A 129 4.83 6.57 14.25
C PHE A 129 3.34 6.74 14.54
N CYS A 130 2.47 6.60 13.55
CA CYS A 130 1.01 6.61 13.75
C CYS A 130 0.56 5.44 14.63
N ALA A 131 1.06 4.23 14.37
CA ALA A 131 0.75 3.05 15.18
C ALA A 131 1.18 3.26 16.64
N PHE A 132 2.38 3.81 16.86
CA PHE A 132 2.84 4.16 18.20
C PHE A 132 1.85 5.11 18.92
N LEU A 133 1.45 6.21 18.27
CA LEU A 133 0.49 7.16 18.85
C LEU A 133 -0.87 6.52 19.15
N ILE A 134 -1.35 5.64 18.27
CA ILE A 134 -2.60 4.89 18.45
C ILE A 134 -2.51 3.98 19.69
N THR A 135 -1.37 3.33 19.92
CA THR A 135 -1.16 2.46 21.10
C THR A 135 -0.99 3.18 22.43
N VAL A 136 -0.79 4.51 22.44
CA VAL A 136 -0.77 5.31 23.68
C VAL A 136 -2.15 5.35 24.32
N VAL A 137 -3.21 5.27 23.51
CA VAL A 137 -4.57 5.04 24.02
C VAL A 137 -4.61 3.59 24.51
N PRO A 138 -5.12 3.32 25.73
CA PRO A 138 -5.30 1.94 26.19
C PRO A 138 -5.99 1.17 25.08
N SER A 139 -5.36 0.14 24.53
CA SER A 139 -5.94 -0.60 23.42
C SER A 139 -5.56 -2.07 23.56
N LYS A 140 -6.43 -2.96 23.06
CA LYS A 140 -6.18 -4.41 23.08
C LYS A 140 -5.19 -4.85 21.99
N ILE A 141 -4.56 -3.90 21.29
CA ILE A 141 -3.71 -4.19 20.14
C ILE A 141 -2.26 -3.94 20.53
N GLU A 142 -1.46 -5.01 20.49
CA GLU A 142 -0.02 -4.93 20.76
C GLU A 142 0.71 -4.18 19.64
N LEU A 143 1.64 -3.31 20.04
CA LEU A 143 2.44 -2.50 19.11
C LEU A 143 3.28 -3.36 18.14
N ASP A 144 3.81 -4.49 18.61
CA ASP A 144 4.63 -5.39 17.80
C ASP A 144 3.84 -5.95 16.62
N ASN A 145 2.58 -6.33 16.85
CA ASN A 145 1.68 -6.81 15.78
C ASN A 145 1.42 -5.71 14.76
N LEU A 146 1.22 -4.46 15.20
CA LEU A 146 1.04 -3.31 14.30
C LEU A 146 2.29 -3.02 13.46
N TYR A 147 3.48 -3.12 14.05
CA TYR A 147 4.73 -2.93 13.30
C TYR A 147 4.96 -4.04 12.28
N ILE A 148 4.74 -5.30 12.67
CA ILE A 148 4.89 -6.45 11.76
C ILE A 148 3.97 -6.29 10.56
N GLY A 149 2.67 -6.01 10.75
CA GLY A 149 1.78 -5.86 9.61
C GLY A 149 2.05 -4.59 8.79
N ILE A 150 2.55 -3.49 9.37
CA ILE A 150 3.03 -2.33 8.57
C ILE A 150 4.19 -2.75 7.66
N ILE A 151 5.12 -3.55 8.16
CA ILE A 151 6.24 -4.09 7.37
C ILE A 151 5.70 -5.02 6.28
N THR A 152 4.77 -5.92 6.60
CA THR A 152 4.10 -6.83 5.66
C THR A 152 3.45 -6.05 4.51
N VAL A 153 2.64 -5.04 4.85
CA VAL A 153 1.93 -4.19 3.88
C VAL A 153 2.93 -3.40 3.03
N THR A 154 3.96 -2.82 3.65
CA THR A 154 5.02 -2.09 2.93
C THR A 154 5.73 -3.00 1.93
N ALA A 155 6.07 -4.22 2.32
CA ALA A 155 6.66 -5.21 1.42
C ALA A 155 5.71 -5.58 0.26
N GLY A 156 4.42 -5.74 0.54
CA GLY A 156 3.39 -5.94 -0.48
C GLY A 156 3.32 -4.77 -1.48
N PHE A 157 3.34 -3.52 -1.00
CA PHE A 157 3.35 -2.33 -1.85
C PHE A 157 4.64 -2.21 -2.66
N LEU A 158 5.80 -2.58 -2.11
CA LEU A 158 7.06 -2.60 -2.86
C LEU A 158 7.05 -3.67 -3.96
N LEU A 159 6.46 -4.84 -3.70
CA LEU A 159 6.25 -5.87 -4.72
C LEU A 159 5.33 -5.36 -5.84
N TYR A 160 4.19 -4.74 -5.48
CA TYR A 160 3.29 -4.09 -6.43
C TYR A 160 4.01 -3.00 -7.26
N MET A 161 4.82 -2.17 -6.60
CA MET A 161 5.60 -1.14 -7.28
C MET A 161 6.68 -1.70 -8.19
N SER A 162 7.30 -2.83 -7.83
CA SER A 162 8.25 -3.51 -8.71
C SER A 162 7.59 -3.89 -10.04
N PHE A 163 6.35 -4.41 -10.00
CA PHE A 163 5.59 -4.71 -11.20
C PHE A 163 5.24 -3.44 -12.00
N ASN A 164 4.70 -2.43 -11.33
CA ASN A 164 4.30 -1.18 -11.96
C ASN A 164 5.45 -0.44 -12.64
N LEU A 165 6.61 -0.34 -11.98
CA LEU A 165 7.80 0.32 -12.53
C LEU A 165 8.26 -0.40 -13.79
N PHE A 166 8.37 -1.73 -13.75
CA PHE A 166 8.76 -2.51 -14.91
C PHE A 166 7.79 -2.36 -16.07
N MET A 167 6.49 -2.50 -15.81
CA MET A 167 5.45 -2.33 -16.82
C MET A 167 5.43 -0.91 -17.40
N THR A 168 5.70 0.11 -16.59
CA THR A 168 5.79 1.50 -17.06
C THR A 168 6.97 1.69 -18.01
N TYR A 169 8.13 1.08 -17.72
CA TYR A 169 9.26 1.08 -18.67
C TYR A 169 8.96 0.27 -19.94
N LEU A 170 8.20 -0.83 -19.83
CA LEU A 170 7.87 -1.70 -20.96
C LEU A 170 6.83 -1.07 -21.91
N CYS A 171 5.75 -0.51 -21.36
CA CYS A 171 4.61 0.00 -22.12
C CYS A 171 4.64 1.53 -22.33
N GLY A 172 5.52 2.24 -21.64
CA GLY A 172 5.67 3.69 -21.69
C GLY A 172 4.80 4.44 -20.68
N ALA A 173 5.23 5.64 -20.29
CA ALA A 173 4.61 6.45 -19.24
C ALA A 173 3.16 6.89 -19.55
N ARG A 174 2.77 6.99 -20.84
CA ARG A 174 1.40 7.34 -21.24
C ARG A 174 0.35 6.33 -20.76
N ARG A 175 0.76 5.08 -20.50
CA ARG A 175 -0.13 4.00 -20.02
C ARG A 175 0.01 3.74 -18.52
N ALA A 176 0.71 4.60 -17.78
CA ALA A 176 0.99 4.39 -16.36
C ALA A 176 -0.29 4.25 -15.50
N ASP A 177 -1.34 5.00 -15.84
CA ASP A 177 -2.62 4.92 -15.11
C ASP A 177 -3.34 3.57 -15.34
N LEU A 178 -3.33 3.08 -16.59
CA LEU A 178 -3.89 1.77 -16.94
C LEU A 178 -3.12 0.63 -16.27
N ILE A 179 -1.79 0.75 -16.19
CA ILE A 179 -0.93 -0.24 -15.53
C ILE A 179 -1.23 -0.30 -14.03
N GLN A 180 -1.38 0.86 -13.37
CA GLN A 180 -1.73 0.92 -11.94
C GLN A 180 -3.09 0.31 -11.64
N MET A 181 -4.06 0.47 -12.55
CA MET A 181 -5.40 -0.12 -12.42
C MET A 181 -5.44 -1.62 -12.74
N LEU A 182 -4.43 -2.18 -13.41
CA LEU A 182 -4.46 -3.58 -13.85
C LEU A 182 -4.69 -4.56 -12.69
N PRO A 183 -4.04 -4.45 -11.52
CA PRO A 183 -4.31 -5.36 -10.41
C PRO A 183 -5.71 -5.21 -9.82
N LEU A 184 -6.28 -4.00 -9.84
CA LEU A 184 -7.65 -3.76 -9.41
C LEU A 184 -8.66 -4.39 -10.38
N ILE A 185 -8.40 -4.30 -11.69
CA ILE A 185 -9.22 -4.97 -12.71
C ILE A 185 -9.15 -6.49 -12.53
N VAL A 186 -7.96 -7.06 -12.31
CA VAL A 186 -7.80 -8.50 -12.05
C VAL A 186 -8.55 -8.92 -10.80
N MET A 187 -8.48 -8.13 -9.72
CA MET A 187 -9.26 -8.38 -8.50
C MET A 187 -10.77 -8.33 -8.75
N LEU A 188 -11.27 -7.32 -9.46
CA LEU A 188 -12.69 -7.18 -9.77
C LEU A 188 -13.21 -8.33 -10.65
N VAL A 189 -12.43 -8.75 -11.64
CA VAL A 189 -12.79 -9.90 -12.49
C VAL A 189 -12.79 -11.19 -11.67
N ALA A 190 -11.78 -11.40 -10.83
CA ALA A 190 -11.73 -12.56 -9.94
C ALA A 190 -12.94 -12.57 -8.99
N ASN A 191 -13.25 -11.44 -8.36
CA ASN A 191 -14.40 -11.31 -7.47
C ASN A 191 -15.73 -11.44 -8.21
N GLY A 192 -15.86 -10.94 -9.44
CA GLY A 192 -17.07 -11.11 -10.26
C GLY A 192 -17.32 -12.56 -10.66
N VAL A 193 -16.25 -13.30 -10.99
CA VAL A 193 -16.32 -14.75 -11.26
C VAL A 193 -16.72 -15.51 -9.99
N LEU A 194 -16.24 -15.09 -8.83
CA LEU A 194 -16.59 -15.69 -7.54
C LEU A 194 -18.01 -15.29 -7.08
N ALA A 195 -18.47 -14.07 -7.38
CA ALA A 195 -19.82 -13.58 -7.06
C ALA A 195 -20.92 -14.41 -7.69
N GLY A 196 -20.70 -14.92 -8.91
CA GLY A 196 -21.60 -15.89 -9.55
C GLY A 196 -21.74 -17.22 -8.77
N LYS A 197 -20.78 -17.55 -7.90
CA LYS A 197 -20.83 -18.71 -6.99
C LYS A 197 -21.37 -18.38 -5.60
N PHE A 198 -21.31 -17.10 -5.17
CA PHE A 198 -21.78 -16.67 -3.85
C PHE A 198 -23.31 -16.49 -3.79
N GLY A 199 -23.95 -16.18 -4.92
CA GLY A 199 -25.41 -16.01 -4.97
C GLY A 199 -26.25 -17.26 -4.64
N SER A 200 -25.62 -18.42 -4.49
CA SER A 200 -26.26 -19.70 -4.11
C SER A 200 -25.89 -20.20 -2.71
N MET A 201 -25.14 -19.42 -1.92
CA MET A 201 -24.73 -19.83 -0.57
C MET A 201 -25.80 -19.50 0.47
N THR A 202 -25.93 -20.36 1.48
CA THR A 202 -26.76 -20.08 2.66
C THR A 202 -26.06 -19.09 3.59
N ASP A 203 -26.81 -18.43 4.48
CA ASP A 203 -26.26 -17.45 5.44
C ASP A 203 -25.16 -18.06 6.33
N GLU A 204 -25.29 -19.34 6.68
CA GLU A 204 -24.29 -20.08 7.47
C GLU A 204 -22.98 -20.31 6.70
N GLN A 205 -23.07 -20.61 5.40
CA GLN A 205 -21.90 -20.73 4.52
C GLN A 205 -21.22 -19.38 4.30
N MET A 206 -22.02 -18.31 4.20
CA MET A 206 -21.52 -16.94 4.03
C MET A 206 -20.79 -16.46 5.29
N ASN A 207 -21.34 -16.70 6.48
CA ASN A 207 -20.70 -16.36 7.75
C ASN A 207 -19.39 -17.13 7.95
N THR A 208 -19.36 -18.43 7.63
CA THR A 208 -18.13 -19.24 7.69
C THR A 208 -17.06 -18.71 6.73
N LEU A 209 -17.47 -18.27 5.53
CA LEU A 209 -16.55 -17.73 4.54
C LEU A 209 -15.98 -16.37 4.96
N ILE A 210 -16.80 -15.49 5.55
CA ILE A 210 -16.35 -14.20 6.09
C ILE A 210 -15.35 -14.41 7.23
N ARG A 211 -15.62 -15.36 8.13
CA ARG A 211 -14.70 -15.71 9.22
C ARG A 211 -13.37 -16.23 8.69
N ASN A 212 -13.41 -17.19 7.76
CA ASN A 212 -12.22 -17.72 7.09
C ASN A 212 -11.43 -16.63 6.35
N ALA A 213 -12.11 -15.72 5.66
CA ALA A 213 -11.45 -14.61 4.97
C ALA A 213 -10.77 -13.66 5.95
N THR A 214 -11.43 -13.36 7.08
CA THR A 214 -10.90 -12.53 8.15
C THR A 214 -9.65 -13.17 8.79
N ASP A 215 -9.72 -14.46 9.11
CA ASP A 215 -8.61 -15.22 9.67
C ASP A 215 -7.41 -15.26 8.71
N VAL A 216 -7.65 -15.44 7.41
CA VAL A 216 -6.60 -15.41 6.38
C VAL A 216 -5.95 -14.03 6.30
N VAL A 217 -6.73 -12.95 6.35
CA VAL A 217 -6.21 -11.58 6.33
C VAL A 217 -5.36 -11.29 7.56
N LEU A 218 -5.85 -11.64 8.75
CA LEU A 218 -5.11 -11.45 10.00
C LEU A 218 -3.82 -12.28 10.01
N TRP A 219 -3.90 -13.55 9.62
CA TRP A 219 -2.73 -14.41 9.48
C TRP A 219 -1.73 -13.82 8.49
N PHE A 220 -2.19 -13.29 7.35
CA PHE A 220 -1.35 -12.66 6.35
C PHE A 220 -0.65 -11.42 6.91
N LEU A 221 -1.34 -10.58 7.68
CA LEU A 221 -0.75 -9.38 8.29
C LEU A 221 0.34 -9.75 9.32
N GLU A 222 0.10 -10.79 10.13
CA GLU A 222 0.99 -11.21 11.21
C GLU A 222 2.17 -12.07 10.73
N ASN A 223 1.99 -12.91 9.70
CA ASN A 223 3.01 -13.87 9.25
C ASN A 223 3.52 -13.64 7.82
N GLY A 224 2.83 -12.83 7.02
CA GLY A 224 3.12 -12.63 5.60
C GLY A 224 4.49 -12.01 5.34
N TYR A 225 5.05 -11.25 6.29
CA TYR A 225 6.38 -10.63 6.17
C TYR A 225 7.49 -11.63 5.82
N LYS A 226 7.40 -12.88 6.32
CA LYS A 226 8.39 -13.95 6.07
C LYS A 226 8.54 -14.28 4.59
N ILE A 227 7.45 -14.17 3.83
CA ILE A 227 7.41 -14.48 2.39
C ILE A 227 7.52 -13.19 1.58
N LEU A 228 6.80 -12.14 1.99
CA LEU A 228 6.70 -10.89 1.26
C LEU A 228 8.00 -10.10 1.24
N ILE A 229 8.79 -10.07 2.32
CA ILE A 229 10.05 -9.32 2.32
C ILE A 229 11.03 -9.91 1.30
N PRO A 230 11.36 -11.22 1.32
CA PRO A 230 12.21 -11.81 0.29
C PRO A 230 11.65 -11.62 -1.11
N ALA A 231 10.33 -11.80 -1.30
CA ALA A 231 9.68 -11.63 -2.59
C ALA A 231 9.77 -10.18 -3.09
N ALA A 232 9.60 -9.17 -2.23
CA ALA A 232 9.71 -7.76 -2.56
C ALA A 232 11.14 -7.39 -2.94
N VAL A 233 12.14 -7.90 -2.21
CA VAL A 233 13.57 -7.69 -2.53
C VAL A 233 13.90 -8.31 -3.89
N ALA A 234 13.54 -9.58 -4.10
CA ALA A 234 13.76 -10.27 -5.37
C ALA A 234 13.01 -9.58 -6.52
N GLY A 235 11.75 -9.22 -6.31
CA GLY A 235 10.90 -8.52 -7.27
C GLY A 235 11.49 -7.17 -7.68
N MET A 236 11.95 -6.37 -6.72
CA MET A 236 12.59 -5.08 -7.00
C MET A 236 13.90 -5.24 -7.79
N LEU A 237 14.74 -6.23 -7.44
CA LEU A 237 15.99 -6.49 -8.16
C LEU A 237 15.74 -6.98 -9.60
N LEU A 238 14.84 -7.96 -9.78
CA LEU A 238 14.46 -8.49 -11.10
C LEU A 238 13.81 -7.41 -11.96
N SER A 239 12.89 -6.66 -11.37
CA SER A 239 12.23 -5.52 -12.01
C SER A 239 13.24 -4.47 -12.45
N TYR A 240 14.20 -4.12 -11.60
CA TYR A 240 15.28 -3.18 -11.94
C TYR A 240 16.11 -3.68 -13.13
N ALA A 241 16.57 -4.94 -13.09
CA ALA A 241 17.34 -5.53 -14.18
C ALA A 241 16.55 -5.53 -15.51
N GLY A 242 15.28 -5.92 -15.45
CA GLY A 242 14.36 -5.89 -16.59
C GLY A 242 14.17 -4.47 -17.14
N SER A 243 13.90 -3.50 -16.28
CA SER A 243 13.73 -2.09 -16.65
C SER A 243 14.98 -1.50 -17.29
N VAL A 244 16.17 -1.82 -16.77
CA VAL A 244 17.45 -1.40 -17.38
C VAL A 244 17.62 -2.01 -18.77
N ALA A 245 17.30 -3.30 -18.95
CA ALA A 245 17.39 -3.96 -20.24
C ALA A 245 16.42 -3.35 -21.27
N VAL A 246 15.18 -3.07 -20.86
CA VAL A 246 14.17 -2.41 -21.70
C VAL A 246 14.62 -1.00 -22.07
N TYR A 247 15.08 -0.21 -21.10
CA TYR A 247 15.53 1.17 -21.32
C TYR A 247 16.72 1.22 -22.29
N LYS A 248 17.70 0.32 -22.12
CA LYS A 248 18.85 0.18 -23.04
C LYS A 248 18.42 -0.08 -24.48
N ARG A 249 17.44 -0.96 -24.69
CA ARG A 249 16.95 -1.31 -26.04
C ARG A 249 16.10 -0.19 -26.65
N ARG A 250 15.31 0.51 -25.85
CA ARG A 250 14.27 1.40 -26.37
C ARG A 250 14.64 2.88 -26.42
N ARG A 251 15.62 3.40 -25.64
CA ARG A 251 16.22 4.78 -25.57
C ARG A 251 15.30 6.02 -25.73
N ARG A 252 14.02 5.86 -26.10
CA ARG A 252 13.01 6.86 -26.47
C ARG A 252 11.71 6.67 -25.69
N VAL A 253 11.63 5.68 -24.80
CA VAL A 253 10.40 5.32 -24.07
C VAL A 253 10.55 5.80 -22.63
N LEU A 254 10.45 7.12 -22.47
CA LEU A 254 10.07 7.80 -21.23
C LEU A 254 9.01 8.84 -21.60
#